data_AF-A0A1N6IDB0-F1
#
_entry.id   AF-A0A1N6IDB0-F1
#
_cell.length_a   1.000
_cell.length_b   1.000
_cell.length_c   1.000
_cell.angle_alpha   90.00
_cell.angle_beta   90.00
_cell.angle_gamma   90.00
#
_symmetry.space_group_name_H-M   'P 1'
#
loop_
_entity.id
_entity.type
_entity.pdbx_description
1 polymer ?
#
loop_
_entity_poly.entity_id
_entity_poly.type
_entity_poly.pdbx_seq_one_letter_code
_entity_poly.pdbx_strand_id
1 'polypeptide(L)'
;MMKQIIAFFSLLLYVSAFCQINTEEIKKKVLENPKTYYYDYLEIFKMEPAKLTQQELNQMYYGSRFIESEYQMRDYNQDYEKIWKLAKLGMSKNKALKIVEDAQTKYNKNPLLKGVALELSYIYKALGNKEKSDLYYLQNDLIDQTIENSGTGKSEDSPICVILAGDMISKISSLPRSSSPSDFKQEMTDLADGSILTTYSVGDSKIYIKLVGGF
;
A
#
# COMPACT_ATOMS: atom_id res chain seq x y z
N MET A 1 40.29 -0.78 -20.23
CA MET A 1 39.80 -1.30 -18.93
C MET A 1 39.20 -0.21 -18.04
N MET A 2 39.87 0.92 -17.76
CA MET A 2 39.35 1.97 -16.86
C MET A 2 37.96 2.52 -17.26
N LYS A 3 37.72 2.73 -18.57
CA LYS A 3 36.42 3.20 -19.10
C LYS A 3 35.27 2.20 -18.94
N GLN A 4 35.57 0.89 -18.96
CA GLN A 4 34.57 -0.18 -18.78
C GLN A 4 34.22 -0.37 -17.29
N ILE A 5 35.17 -0.15 -16.38
CA ILE A 5 34.95 -0.17 -14.94
C ILE A 5 34.10 1.05 -14.51
N ILE A 6 34.35 2.24 -15.08
CA ILE A 6 33.54 3.43 -14.83
C ILE A 6 32.10 3.24 -15.34
N ALA A 7 31.91 2.68 -16.54
CA ALA A 7 30.58 2.37 -17.06
C ALA A 7 29.83 1.34 -16.20
N PHE A 8 30.54 0.34 -15.66
CA PHE A 8 29.96 -0.66 -14.75
C PHE A 8 29.59 -0.04 -13.39
N PHE A 9 30.42 0.86 -12.84
CA PHE A 9 30.09 1.63 -11.63
C PHE A 9 28.94 2.62 -11.85
N SER A 10 28.86 3.27 -13.01
CA SER A 10 27.74 4.14 -13.38
C SER A 10 26.42 3.35 -13.55
N LEU A 11 26.48 2.11 -14.05
CA LEU A 11 25.33 1.23 -14.14
C LEU A 11 24.90 0.71 -12.76
N LEU A 12 25.86 0.39 -11.87
CA LEU A 12 25.60 0.00 -10.49
C LEU A 12 25.00 1.14 -9.65
N LEU A 13 25.43 2.37 -9.87
CA LEU A 13 24.84 3.56 -9.22
C LEU A 13 23.38 3.80 -9.64
N TYR A 14 23.03 3.45 -10.89
CA TYR A 14 21.64 3.51 -11.37
C TYR A 14 20.74 2.43 -10.74
N VAL A 15 21.28 1.25 -10.41
CA VAL A 15 20.51 0.17 -9.78
C VAL A 15 20.33 0.39 -8.27
N SER A 16 21.21 1.17 -7.63
CA SER A 16 21.10 1.53 -6.21
C SER A 16 20.31 2.81 -5.92
N ALA A 17 19.81 3.50 -6.95
CA ALA A 17 18.87 4.59 -6.75
C ALA A 17 17.47 4.01 -6.48
N PHE A 18 17.28 3.40 -5.31
CA PHE A 18 15.98 3.45 -4.63
C PHE A 18 15.72 4.94 -4.35
N CYS A 19 15.27 5.64 -5.38
CA CYS A 19 14.86 7.02 -5.24
C CYS A 19 13.64 6.99 -4.33
N GLN A 20 13.80 7.49 -3.12
CA GLN A 20 12.71 7.70 -2.18
C GLN A 20 11.53 8.31 -2.95
N ILE A 21 10.32 7.80 -2.71
CA ILE A 21 9.16 8.30 -3.43
C ILE A 21 8.99 9.81 -3.20
N ASN A 22 8.69 10.54 -4.28
CA ASN A 22 8.44 11.98 -4.20
C ASN A 22 6.94 12.25 -4.04
N THR A 23 6.45 12.21 -2.80
CA THR A 23 5.02 12.37 -2.48
C THR A 23 4.48 13.76 -2.87
N GLU A 24 5.31 14.80 -2.82
CA GLU A 24 4.92 16.15 -3.24
C GLU A 24 4.69 16.25 -4.74
N GLU A 25 5.56 15.63 -5.54
CA GLU A 25 5.37 15.56 -6.98
C GLU A 25 4.14 14.73 -7.35
N ILE A 26 3.92 13.60 -6.66
CA ILE A 26 2.72 12.76 -6.84
C ILE A 26 1.46 13.58 -6.56
N LYS A 27 1.40 14.28 -5.42
CA LYS A 27 0.31 15.17 -5.02
C LYS A 27 0.04 16.22 -6.09
N LYS A 28 1.09 16.93 -6.52
CA LYS A 28 0.99 17.96 -7.56
C LYS A 28 0.37 17.38 -8.86
N LYS A 29 0.92 16.27 -9.36
CA LYS A 29 0.43 15.62 -10.59
C LYS A 29 -1.03 15.19 -10.48
N VAL A 30 -1.41 14.55 -9.37
CA VAL A 30 -2.79 14.09 -9.17
C VAL A 30 -3.77 15.26 -9.08
N LEU A 31 -3.41 16.35 -8.39
CA LEU A 31 -4.27 17.53 -8.31
C LEU A 31 -4.39 18.28 -9.64
N GLU A 32 -3.34 18.29 -10.46
CA GLU A 32 -3.35 18.92 -11.78
C GLU A 32 -4.17 18.13 -12.81
N ASN A 33 -4.03 16.80 -12.85
CA ASN A 33 -4.74 15.94 -13.80
C ASN A 33 -4.98 14.54 -13.21
N PRO A 34 -6.04 14.37 -12.40
CA PRO A 34 -6.33 13.10 -11.73
C PRO A 34 -6.72 12.00 -12.73
N LYS A 35 -7.23 12.37 -13.91
CA LYS A 35 -7.53 11.39 -14.97
C LYS A 35 -6.26 10.63 -15.37
N THR A 36 -5.21 11.38 -15.75
CA THR A 36 -3.97 10.79 -16.28
C THR A 36 -3.12 10.17 -15.19
N TYR A 37 -3.00 10.84 -14.05
CA TYR A 37 -2.07 10.46 -12.99
C TYR A 37 -2.68 9.60 -11.89
N TYR A 38 -3.95 9.21 -12.00
CA TYR A 38 -4.60 8.30 -11.06
C TYR A 38 -5.61 7.37 -11.73
N TYR A 39 -6.67 7.88 -12.34
CA TYR A 39 -7.78 7.04 -12.82
C TYR A 39 -7.38 6.11 -13.97
N ASP A 40 -6.57 6.58 -14.92
CA ASP A 40 -6.10 5.74 -16.03
C ASP A 40 -5.24 4.56 -15.48
N TYR A 41 -4.40 4.80 -14.47
CA TYR A 41 -3.66 3.73 -13.79
C TYR A 41 -4.56 2.80 -12.97
N LEU A 42 -5.58 3.35 -12.30
CA LEU A 42 -6.53 2.56 -11.53
C LEU A 42 -7.33 1.59 -12.41
N GLU A 43 -7.71 2.00 -13.62
CA GLU A 43 -8.38 1.10 -14.57
C GLU A 43 -7.45 -0.02 -15.05
N ILE A 44 -6.18 0.28 -15.34
CA ILE A 44 -5.18 -0.75 -15.65
C ILE A 44 -4.99 -1.68 -14.44
N PHE A 45 -4.89 -1.16 -13.23
CA PHE A 45 -4.76 -1.94 -12.01
C PHE A 45 -5.94 -2.91 -11.80
N LYS A 46 -7.16 -2.47 -12.08
CA LYS A 46 -8.36 -3.29 -11.94
C LYS A 46 -8.40 -4.47 -12.91
N MET A 47 -7.82 -4.32 -14.10
CA MET A 47 -7.93 -5.29 -15.20
C MET A 47 -6.66 -6.12 -15.41
N GLU A 48 -5.50 -5.47 -15.44
CA GLU A 48 -4.20 -6.04 -15.80
C GLU A 48 -3.08 -5.41 -14.95
N PRO A 49 -3.10 -5.58 -13.62
CA PRO A 49 -2.21 -4.85 -12.71
C PRO A 49 -0.72 -5.12 -12.94
N ALA A 50 -0.37 -6.28 -13.50
CA ALA A 50 1.00 -6.63 -13.89
C ALA A 50 1.59 -5.73 -14.99
N LYS A 51 0.78 -4.92 -15.69
CA LYS A 51 1.26 -3.95 -16.69
C LYS A 51 1.81 -2.67 -16.07
N LEU A 52 1.49 -2.38 -14.80
CA LEU A 52 1.95 -1.17 -14.14
C LEU A 52 3.39 -1.35 -13.66
N THR A 53 4.21 -0.36 -13.95
CA THR A 53 5.54 -0.23 -13.37
C THR A 53 5.46 0.22 -11.91
N GLN A 54 6.55 0.06 -11.16
CA GLN A 54 6.61 0.53 -9.77
C GLN A 54 6.34 2.04 -9.65
N GLN A 55 6.77 2.85 -10.63
CA GLN A 55 6.52 4.30 -10.61
C GLN A 55 5.03 4.62 -10.80
N GLU A 56 4.34 3.90 -11.69
CA GLU A 56 2.91 4.07 -11.92
C GLU A 56 2.09 3.56 -10.73
N LEU A 57 2.51 2.45 -10.11
CA LEU A 57 1.94 1.95 -8.86
C LEU A 57 2.11 2.96 -7.72
N ASN A 58 3.30 3.55 -7.56
CA ASN A 58 3.53 4.62 -6.59
C ASN A 58 2.61 5.82 -6.85
N GLN A 59 2.55 6.28 -8.10
CA GLN A 59 1.73 7.41 -8.52
C GLN A 59 0.24 7.17 -8.24
N MET A 60 -0.27 5.96 -8.53
CA MET A 60 -1.65 5.57 -8.26
C MET A 60 -1.91 5.41 -6.75
N TYR A 61 -1.12 4.61 -6.05
CA TYR A 61 -1.36 4.25 -4.65
C TYR A 61 -1.23 5.45 -3.72
N TYR A 62 -0.12 6.19 -3.77
CA TYR A 62 0.06 7.39 -2.94
C TYR A 62 -0.79 8.56 -3.44
N GLY A 63 -1.05 8.63 -4.75
CA GLY A 63 -1.97 9.60 -5.34
C GLY A 63 -3.39 9.48 -4.82
N SER A 64 -3.83 8.26 -4.48
CA SER A 64 -5.17 8.00 -3.92
C SER A 64 -5.46 8.80 -2.65
N ARG A 65 -4.42 9.19 -1.88
CA ARG A 65 -4.58 9.98 -0.67
C ARG A 65 -5.17 11.38 -0.93
N PHE A 66 -5.00 11.87 -2.15
CA PHE A 66 -5.42 13.21 -2.59
C PHE A 66 -6.69 13.16 -3.46
N ILE A 67 -7.32 11.99 -3.56
CA ILE A 67 -8.58 11.78 -4.26
C ILE A 67 -9.66 11.44 -3.22
N GLU A 68 -10.84 12.02 -3.37
CA GLU A 68 -11.97 11.66 -2.53
C GLU A 68 -12.43 10.23 -2.88
N SER A 69 -12.42 9.35 -1.89
CA SER A 69 -12.89 7.97 -2.03
C SER A 69 -14.34 7.83 -1.57
N GLU A 70 -15.15 7.14 -2.37
CA GLU A 70 -16.54 6.76 -2.03
C GLU A 70 -16.63 5.63 -0.98
N TYR A 71 -15.50 5.02 -0.61
CA TYR A 71 -15.42 3.97 0.40
C TYR A 71 -14.13 4.05 1.20
N GLN A 72 -14.27 4.30 2.50
CA GLN A 72 -13.16 4.53 3.43
C GLN A 72 -13.13 3.48 4.54
N MET A 73 -12.09 3.52 5.37
CA MET A 73 -11.93 2.57 6.49
C MET A 73 -13.13 2.59 7.46
N ARG A 74 -13.79 3.74 7.63
CA ARG A 74 -15.02 3.83 8.43
C ARG A 74 -16.14 2.97 7.84
N ASP A 75 -16.35 3.05 6.52
CA ASP A 75 -17.39 2.28 5.82
C ASP A 75 -17.06 0.79 5.85
N TYR A 76 -15.79 0.44 5.67
CA TYR A 76 -15.28 -0.92 5.86
C TYR A 76 -15.64 -1.48 7.23
N ASN A 77 -15.39 -0.71 8.30
CA ASN A 77 -15.72 -1.13 9.65
C ASN A 77 -17.22 -1.31 9.87
N GLN A 78 -18.06 -0.48 9.24
CA GLN A 78 -19.52 -0.62 9.30
C GLN A 78 -20.03 -1.88 8.58
N ASP A 79 -19.38 -2.23 7.47
CA ASP A 79 -19.70 -3.41 6.67
C ASP A 79 -19.06 -4.69 7.22
N TYR A 80 -18.13 -4.59 8.18
CA TYR A 80 -17.26 -5.69 8.59
C TYR A 80 -18.03 -6.94 9.02
N GLU A 81 -18.99 -6.82 9.93
CA GLU A 81 -19.76 -7.97 10.43
C GLU A 81 -20.65 -8.61 9.36
N LYS A 82 -21.08 -7.82 8.35
CA LYS A 82 -22.00 -8.26 7.31
C LYS A 82 -21.28 -8.92 6.13
N ILE A 83 -20.09 -8.41 5.78
CA ILE A 83 -19.35 -8.79 4.58
C ILE A 83 -17.99 -9.38 4.97
N TRP A 84 -17.09 -8.53 5.48
CA TRP A 84 -15.65 -8.81 5.54
C TRP A 84 -15.26 -9.91 6.54
N LYS A 85 -15.94 -9.98 7.69
CA LYS A 85 -15.74 -11.06 8.68
C LYS A 85 -16.04 -12.45 8.10
N LEU A 86 -16.92 -12.53 7.12
CA LEU A 86 -17.29 -13.78 6.46
C LEU A 86 -16.31 -14.15 5.34
N ALA A 87 -15.69 -13.16 4.70
CA ALA A 87 -14.78 -13.28 3.57
C ALA A 87 -13.38 -13.75 3.99
N LYS A 88 -13.28 -14.99 4.50
CA LYS A 88 -12.03 -15.57 4.98
C LYS A 88 -11.60 -16.77 4.14
N LEU A 89 -10.30 -17.05 4.14
CA LEU A 89 -9.76 -18.25 3.52
C LEU A 89 -10.49 -19.50 4.04
N GLY A 90 -10.94 -20.37 3.13
CA GLY A 90 -11.69 -21.57 3.47
C GLY A 90 -13.18 -21.37 3.74
N MET A 91 -13.74 -20.19 3.46
CA MET A 91 -15.19 -19.97 3.52
C MET A 91 -15.95 -20.92 2.58
N SER A 92 -17.22 -21.24 2.91
CA SER A 92 -18.04 -22.10 2.06
C SER A 92 -18.62 -21.34 0.85
N LYS A 93 -18.86 -22.06 -0.25
CA LYS A 93 -19.50 -21.53 -1.46
C LYS A 93 -20.82 -20.80 -1.16
N ASN A 94 -21.65 -21.36 -0.28
CA ASN A 94 -22.93 -20.75 0.09
C ASN A 94 -22.77 -19.41 0.82
N LYS A 95 -21.72 -19.24 1.64
CA LYS A 95 -21.42 -17.93 2.25
C LYS A 95 -20.91 -16.95 1.20
N ALA A 96 -20.06 -17.41 0.28
CA ALA A 96 -19.50 -16.57 -0.77
C ALA A 96 -20.59 -16.01 -1.69
N LEU A 97 -21.55 -16.85 -2.11
CA LEU A 97 -22.69 -16.42 -2.93
C LEU A 97 -23.54 -15.33 -2.27
N LYS A 98 -23.61 -15.29 -0.94
CA LYS A 98 -24.41 -14.28 -0.20
C LYS A 98 -23.77 -12.90 -0.17
N ILE A 99 -22.45 -12.81 -0.31
CA ILE A 99 -21.71 -11.55 -0.07
C ILE A 99 -20.96 -11.05 -1.31
N VAL A 100 -20.83 -11.85 -2.38
CA VAL A 100 -19.98 -11.51 -3.53
C VAL A 100 -20.40 -10.22 -4.23
N GLU A 101 -21.71 -9.98 -4.37
CA GLU A 101 -22.23 -8.77 -5.03
C GLU A 101 -21.96 -7.51 -4.20
N ASP A 102 -22.23 -7.58 -2.89
CA ASP A 102 -21.94 -6.49 -1.96
C ASP A 102 -20.43 -6.20 -1.91
N ALA A 103 -19.60 -7.25 -1.77
CA ALA A 103 -18.14 -7.11 -1.74
C ALA A 103 -17.60 -6.50 -3.04
N GLN A 104 -18.13 -6.91 -4.20
CA GLN A 104 -17.76 -6.34 -5.50
C GLN A 104 -18.14 -4.87 -5.59
N THR A 105 -19.31 -4.51 -5.06
CA THR A 105 -19.77 -3.12 -5.00
C THR A 105 -18.83 -2.26 -4.16
N LYS A 106 -18.36 -2.76 -3.01
CA LYS A 106 -17.40 -2.02 -2.16
C LYS A 106 -16.03 -1.88 -2.81
N TYR A 107 -15.55 -2.94 -3.46
CA TYR A 107 -14.31 -2.89 -4.23
C TYR A 107 -14.37 -1.85 -5.35
N ASN A 108 -15.47 -1.78 -6.10
CA ASN A 108 -15.60 -0.81 -7.19
C ASN A 108 -15.51 0.64 -6.70
N LYS A 109 -15.90 0.91 -5.44
CA LYS A 109 -15.79 2.23 -4.82
C LYS A 109 -14.38 2.57 -4.35
N ASN A 110 -13.61 1.58 -3.90
CA ASN A 110 -12.21 1.77 -3.53
C ASN A 110 -11.40 0.47 -3.70
N PRO A 111 -10.79 0.25 -4.88
CA PRO A 111 -9.97 -0.93 -5.17
C PRO A 111 -8.66 -1.00 -4.36
N LEU A 112 -8.22 0.15 -3.81
CA LEU A 112 -6.94 0.29 -3.12
C LEU A 112 -7.06 0.14 -1.60
N LEU A 113 -8.29 0.03 -1.07
CA LEU A 113 -8.48 -0.19 0.35
C LEU A 113 -7.97 -1.59 0.72
N LYS A 114 -6.89 -1.61 1.49
CA LYS A 114 -6.26 -2.85 1.93
C LYS A 114 -7.27 -3.76 2.65
N GLY A 115 -7.21 -5.06 2.34
CA GLY A 115 -8.17 -6.04 2.82
C GLY A 115 -9.28 -6.35 1.81
N VAL A 116 -9.84 -5.34 1.12
CA VAL A 116 -10.97 -5.54 0.20
C VAL A 116 -10.63 -6.47 -0.97
N ALA A 117 -9.51 -6.23 -1.65
CA ALA A 117 -9.05 -7.09 -2.75
C ALA A 117 -8.70 -8.50 -2.24
N LEU A 118 -7.98 -8.61 -1.13
CA LEU A 118 -7.63 -9.91 -0.54
C LEU A 118 -8.89 -10.72 -0.16
N GLU A 119 -9.89 -10.10 0.43
CA GLU A 119 -11.14 -10.73 0.83
C GLU A 119 -11.98 -11.15 -0.39
N LEU A 120 -12.00 -10.33 -1.45
CA LEU A 120 -12.56 -10.74 -2.74
C LEU A 120 -11.83 -11.94 -3.34
N SER A 121 -10.50 -12.01 -3.21
CA SER A 121 -9.74 -13.18 -3.65
C SER A 121 -10.24 -14.46 -2.97
N TYR A 122 -10.57 -14.40 -1.68
CA TYR A 122 -11.09 -15.53 -0.91
C TYR A 122 -12.52 -15.89 -1.29
N ILE A 123 -13.38 -14.87 -1.53
CA ILE A 123 -14.75 -15.06 -2.03
C ILE A 123 -14.70 -15.80 -3.38
N TYR A 124 -13.94 -15.30 -4.35
CA TYR A 124 -13.87 -15.93 -5.68
C TYR A 124 -13.20 -17.30 -5.64
N LYS A 125 -12.23 -17.52 -4.74
CA LYS A 125 -11.67 -18.85 -4.48
C LYS A 125 -12.74 -19.84 -4.03
N ALA A 126 -13.59 -19.46 -3.07
CA ALA A 126 -14.68 -20.29 -2.58
C ALA A 126 -15.77 -20.54 -3.62
N LEU A 127 -15.94 -19.64 -4.59
CA LEU A 127 -16.83 -19.80 -5.74
C LEU A 127 -16.23 -20.68 -6.85
N GLY A 128 -14.95 -21.05 -6.75
CA GLY A 128 -14.23 -21.83 -7.78
C GLY A 128 -13.79 -21.00 -8.98
N ASN A 129 -13.83 -19.66 -8.90
CA ASN A 129 -13.33 -18.78 -9.96
C ASN A 129 -11.86 -18.44 -9.70
N LYS A 130 -10.96 -19.29 -10.23
CA LYS A 130 -9.51 -19.15 -10.05
C LYS A 130 -8.98 -17.85 -10.66
N GLU A 131 -9.41 -17.49 -11.86
CA GLU A 131 -8.93 -16.29 -12.58
C GLU A 131 -9.16 -15.01 -11.76
N LYS A 132 -10.39 -14.79 -11.29
CA LYS A 132 -10.70 -13.63 -10.45
C LYS A 132 -10.00 -13.71 -9.10
N SER A 133 -9.91 -14.90 -8.50
CA SER A 133 -9.19 -15.08 -7.24
C SER A 133 -7.73 -14.64 -7.36
N ASP A 134 -7.04 -15.09 -8.40
CA ASP A 134 -5.64 -14.75 -8.65
C ASP A 134 -5.47 -13.25 -8.98
N LEU A 135 -6.38 -12.66 -9.77
CA LEU A 135 -6.36 -11.22 -10.07
C LEU A 135 -6.42 -10.37 -8.80
N TYR A 136 -7.41 -10.61 -7.92
CA TYR A 136 -7.56 -9.83 -6.70
C TYR A 136 -6.44 -10.08 -5.69
N TYR A 137 -5.89 -11.30 -5.66
CA TYR A 137 -4.71 -11.59 -4.86
C TYR A 137 -3.49 -10.79 -5.35
N LEU A 138 -3.24 -10.78 -6.66
CA LEU A 138 -2.16 -10.03 -7.28
C LEU A 138 -2.30 -8.52 -7.02
N GLN A 139 -3.51 -7.98 -7.08
CA GLN A 139 -3.76 -6.57 -6.74
C GLN A 139 -3.36 -6.25 -5.31
N ASN A 140 -3.75 -7.07 -4.34
CA ASN A 140 -3.36 -6.88 -2.95
C ASN A 140 -1.83 -6.99 -2.78
N ASP A 141 -1.22 -8.00 -3.38
CA ASP A 141 0.22 -8.23 -3.32
C ASP A 141 1.02 -7.05 -3.91
N LEU A 142 0.57 -6.48 -5.02
CA LEU A 142 1.20 -5.30 -5.62
C LEU A 142 1.06 -4.04 -4.75
N ILE A 143 -0.03 -3.88 -3.99
CA ILE A 143 -0.14 -2.81 -2.99
C ILE A 143 0.90 -3.01 -1.88
N ASP A 144 1.02 -4.23 -1.36
CA ASP A 144 2.01 -4.54 -0.33
C ASP A 144 3.44 -4.32 -0.84
N GLN A 145 3.76 -4.76 -2.06
CA GLN A 145 5.05 -4.50 -2.71
C GLN A 145 5.29 -3.00 -2.94
N THR A 146 4.26 -2.24 -3.31
CA THR A 146 4.36 -0.78 -3.50
C THR A 146 4.79 -0.08 -2.21
N ILE A 147 4.24 -0.52 -1.07
CA ILE A 147 4.64 -0.04 0.25
C ILE A 147 6.08 -0.47 0.56
N GLU A 148 6.45 -1.74 0.38
CA GLU A 148 7.80 -2.22 0.70
C GLU A 148 8.89 -1.58 -0.15
N ASN A 149 8.58 -1.25 -1.41
CA ASN A 149 9.52 -0.65 -2.34
C ASN A 149 9.62 0.88 -2.21
N SER A 150 8.85 1.49 -1.31
CA SER A 150 8.80 2.95 -1.16
C SER A 150 9.99 3.56 -0.42
N GLY A 151 10.67 2.76 0.39
CA GLY A 151 11.84 3.15 1.17
C GLY A 151 12.35 2.00 2.03
N THR A 152 13.55 2.14 2.58
CA THR A 152 14.19 1.06 3.37
C THR A 152 13.72 1.01 4.83
N GLY A 153 13.16 2.11 5.33
CA GLY A 153 12.78 2.29 6.73
C GLY A 153 13.95 2.43 7.70
N LYS A 154 15.21 2.50 7.21
CA LYS A 154 16.43 2.52 8.04
C LYS A 154 16.91 3.93 8.41
N SER A 155 16.41 4.96 7.74
CA SER A 155 16.78 6.35 7.97
C SER A 155 15.61 7.29 7.67
N GLU A 156 15.71 8.53 8.17
CA GLU A 156 14.75 9.61 7.91
C GLU A 156 14.65 10.00 6.42
N ASP A 157 15.75 9.83 5.68
CA ASP A 157 15.81 10.09 4.24
C ASP A 157 15.20 8.96 3.38
N SER A 158 15.00 7.78 3.97
CA SER A 158 14.41 6.63 3.28
C SER A 158 13.34 5.91 4.11
N PRO A 159 12.26 6.61 4.52
CA PRO A 159 11.20 6.00 5.30
C PRO A 159 10.32 5.10 4.42
N ILE A 160 9.74 4.07 5.02
CA ILE A 160 8.66 3.31 4.38
C ILE A 160 7.42 4.22 4.35
N CYS A 161 6.84 4.44 3.18
CA CYS A 161 5.66 5.28 3.01
C CYS A 161 4.38 4.46 3.03
N VAL A 162 3.40 4.91 3.81
CA VAL A 162 2.07 4.30 3.91
C VAL A 162 0.98 5.36 3.84
N ILE A 163 -0.25 4.97 3.49
CA ILE A 163 -1.41 5.89 3.48
C ILE A 163 -2.42 5.63 4.60
N LEU A 164 -2.29 4.49 5.32
CA LEU A 164 -3.13 4.13 6.46
C LEU A 164 -2.30 3.93 7.72
N ALA A 165 -2.80 4.41 8.86
CA ALA A 165 -2.17 4.18 10.16
C ALA A 165 -2.05 2.68 10.51
N GLY A 166 -2.99 1.85 10.05
CA GLY A 166 -2.93 0.40 10.25
C GLY A 166 -1.71 -0.25 9.59
N ASP A 167 -1.25 0.27 8.45
CA ASP A 167 -0.04 -0.22 7.79
C ASP A 167 1.22 0.14 8.57
N MET A 168 1.24 1.27 9.30
CA MET A 168 2.36 1.62 10.18
C MET A 168 2.60 0.52 11.22
N ILE A 169 1.52 0.04 11.86
CA ILE A 169 1.59 -1.00 12.90
C ILE A 169 2.20 -2.29 12.34
N SER A 170 1.84 -2.66 11.11
CA SER A 170 2.39 -3.86 10.47
C SER A 170 3.92 -3.79 10.33
N LYS A 171 4.49 -2.60 10.11
CA LYS A 171 5.93 -2.40 9.97
C LYS A 171 6.66 -2.38 11.30
N ILE A 172 6.01 -1.97 12.40
CA ILE A 172 6.58 -2.05 13.75
C ILE A 172 6.94 -3.50 14.11
N SER A 173 6.24 -4.49 13.55
CA SER A 173 6.53 -5.91 13.80
C SER A 173 7.92 -6.37 13.37
N SER A 174 8.63 -5.58 12.56
CA SER A 174 10.03 -5.82 12.18
C SER A 174 11.03 -5.47 13.30
N LEU A 175 10.62 -4.68 14.29
CA LEU A 175 11.45 -4.37 15.46
C LEU A 175 11.55 -5.59 16.39
N PRO A 176 12.67 -5.72 17.13
CA PRO A 176 12.79 -6.77 18.15
C PRO A 176 11.67 -6.61 19.19
N ARG A 177 11.24 -7.74 19.76
CA ARG A 177 10.28 -7.71 20.87
C ARG A 177 10.87 -6.94 22.04
N SER A 178 10.14 -5.93 22.49
CA SER A 178 10.49 -5.18 23.68
C SER A 178 10.49 -6.08 24.90
N SER A 179 11.57 -6.08 25.67
CA SER A 179 11.66 -6.73 26.98
C SER A 179 10.84 -6.02 28.05
N SER A 180 10.69 -4.69 27.91
CA SER A 180 9.85 -3.84 28.76
C SER A 180 9.06 -2.86 27.91
N PRO A 181 7.81 -2.50 28.27
CA PRO A 181 7.07 -1.41 27.62
C PRO A 181 7.83 -0.07 27.59
N SER A 182 8.74 0.16 28.54
CA SER A 182 9.58 1.37 28.60
C SER A 182 10.62 1.48 27.50
N ASP A 183 10.97 0.36 26.85
CA ASP A 183 12.05 0.34 25.86
C ASP A 183 11.54 0.77 24.48
N PHE A 184 10.21 0.81 24.31
CA PHE A 184 9.56 1.29 23.10
C PHE A 184 9.41 2.81 23.14
N LYS A 185 9.90 3.49 22.10
CA LYS A 185 9.68 4.93 21.90
C LYS A 185 9.07 5.19 20.53
N GLN A 186 8.22 6.20 20.50
CA GLN A 186 7.62 6.74 19.28
C GLN A 186 7.86 8.25 19.25
N GLU A 187 8.44 8.73 18.16
CA GLU A 187 8.66 10.15 17.88
C GLU A 187 7.97 10.49 16.56
N MET A 188 7.24 11.61 16.54
CA MET A 188 6.48 12.05 15.36
C MET A 188 6.94 13.44 14.94
N THR A 189 7.02 13.68 13.65
CA THR A 189 7.42 14.95 13.06
C THR A 189 6.52 15.26 11.87
N ASP A 190 5.83 16.39 11.93
CA ASP A 190 5.05 16.90 10.80
C ASP A 190 5.99 17.38 9.69
N LEU A 191 5.71 16.98 8.46
CA LEU A 191 6.47 17.37 7.28
C LEU A 191 5.72 18.46 6.50
N ALA A 192 6.48 19.26 5.75
CA ALA A 192 5.93 20.38 4.97
C ALA A 192 4.90 19.95 3.91
N ASP A 193 4.93 18.68 3.49
CA ASP A 193 4.00 18.11 2.52
C ASP A 193 2.63 17.72 3.11
N GLY A 194 2.48 17.87 4.44
CA GLY A 194 1.32 17.42 5.20
C GLY A 194 1.37 15.92 5.54
N SER A 195 2.52 15.27 5.39
CA SER A 195 2.75 13.92 5.90
C SER A 195 3.27 13.95 7.34
N ILE A 196 3.19 12.82 8.02
CA ILE A 196 3.79 12.64 9.35
C ILE A 196 4.91 11.60 9.23
N LEU A 197 6.13 11.99 9.58
CA LEU A 197 7.22 11.04 9.77
C LEU A 197 7.16 10.52 11.21
N THR A 198 7.10 9.21 11.36
CA THR A 198 7.12 8.55 12.67
C THR A 198 8.32 7.62 12.76
N THR A 199 9.10 7.81 13.81
CA THR A 199 10.20 6.93 14.19
C THR A 199 9.73 6.06 15.34
N TYR A 200 9.76 4.74 15.13
CA TYR A 200 9.56 3.76 16.19
C TYR A 200 10.91 3.17 16.57
N SER A 201 11.17 2.99 17.86
CA SER A 201 12.43 2.41 18.33
C SER A 201 12.24 1.46 19.52
N VAL A 202 13.08 0.43 19.56
CA VAL A 202 13.24 -0.51 20.67
C VAL A 202 14.75 -0.69 20.89
N GLY A 203 15.27 -0.15 22.01
CA GLY A 203 16.72 -0.08 22.23
C GLY A 203 17.41 0.73 21.10
N ASP A 204 18.41 0.13 20.46
CA ASP A 204 19.14 0.74 19.33
C ASP A 204 18.46 0.50 17.96
N SER A 205 17.44 -0.37 17.92
CA SER A 205 16.72 -0.66 16.67
C SER A 205 15.70 0.44 16.41
N LYS A 206 15.68 0.95 15.17
CA LYS A 206 14.76 1.99 14.72
C LYS A 206 14.12 1.62 13.38
N ILE A 207 12.89 2.09 13.18
CA ILE A 207 12.24 2.10 11.87
C ILE A 207 11.58 3.44 11.64
N TYR A 208 11.75 3.95 10.42
CA TYR A 208 11.22 5.22 9.95
C TYR A 208 10.06 4.98 8.99
N ILE A 209 8.89 5.52 9.33
CA ILE A 209 7.66 5.32 8.57
C ILE A 209 7.00 6.67 8.31
N LYS A 210 6.70 6.96 7.05
CA LYS A 210 6.03 8.20 6.64
C LYS A 210 4.57 7.92 6.31
N LEU A 211 3.65 8.48 7.10
CA LEU A 211 2.23 8.50 6.79
C LEU A 211 1.93 9.64 5.82
N VAL A 212 1.66 9.29 4.57
CA VAL A 212 1.45 10.26 3.49
C VAL A 212 0.10 10.96 3.67
N GLY A 213 0.13 12.30 3.65
CA GLY A 213 -1.07 13.15 3.74
C GLY A 213 -1.82 13.02 5.08
N GLY A 214 -1.12 12.93 6.21
CA GLY A 214 -1.74 12.95 7.53
C GLY A 214 -2.36 14.32 7.85
N PHE A 215 -3.69 14.42 7.75
CA PHE A 215 -4.50 15.50 8.28
C PHE A 215 -5.58 14.89 9.18
#